data_AF-A0A938LYL9-F1
#
_entry.id   AF-A0A938LYL9-F1
#
_cell.length_a   1.000
_cell.length_b   1.000
_cell.length_c   1.000
_cell.angle_alpha   90.00
_cell.angle_beta   90.00
_cell.angle_gamma   90.00
#
_symmetry.space_group_name_H-M   'P 1'
#
loop_
_entity.id
_entity.type
_entity.pdbx_description
1 polymer ?
#
loop_
_entity_poly.entity_id
_entity_poly.type
_entity_poly.pdbx_seq_one_letter_code
_entity_poly.pdbx_strand_id
1 'polypeptide(L)'
;MNQAKMWVHPYDKATKYTPAYETYYVNGVAADTPSPNEAGWAFPLLFCTADRSRWALLTEASLDGSYCGTRLTQKTVDGVYRIRFPDEGEGDGTGAAEPSWTLPWTTPWRVVILGDSVGDIVESTLVTDVSPASVVKDTSWIKPGRASWSWLFDHDSPQDCTKLNAWVDLAAALGWEYSLVDANWDRMKNGTIHDLLAYAQSKGVSLLLWYNSGGPHNHVSEKPRGLMDHPEIRREELKNLSKWGVKGVKVDFFQSDKQNIIQLYHDILRDAAEARIMVNFHGCTLPRGWSRTYPHLMTMEAVRGEECYSFDKRFTAEAPTHNVIIPFTRNVVGPMDYTPVMFADNVYPHLTTYTHELALPV
;
A
#
# COMPACT_ATOMS: atom_id res chain seq x y z
N MET A 1 16.44 -23.96 -24.36
CA MET A 1 16.94 -22.62 -24.73
C MET A 1 17.12 -21.83 -23.45
N ASN A 2 18.30 -21.26 -23.23
CA ASN A 2 18.61 -20.40 -22.10
C ASN A 2 17.89 -19.06 -22.29
N GLN A 3 16.66 -18.95 -21.79
CA GLN A 3 15.89 -17.71 -21.80
C GLN A 3 15.98 -17.01 -20.45
N ALA A 4 16.03 -15.67 -20.47
CA ALA A 4 15.93 -14.87 -19.26
C ALA A 4 14.63 -15.18 -18.51
N LYS A 5 14.67 -15.01 -17.19
CA LYS A 5 13.56 -15.26 -16.27
C LYS A 5 13.02 -13.97 -15.68
N MET A 6 11.77 -13.98 -15.26
CA MET A 6 11.17 -12.85 -14.56
C MET A 6 10.27 -13.28 -13.38
N TRP A 7 10.18 -12.39 -12.39
CA TRP A 7 9.27 -12.43 -11.25
C TRP A 7 8.45 -11.14 -11.26
N VAL A 8 7.18 -11.29 -11.58
CA VAL A 8 6.28 -10.19 -11.95
C VAL A 8 4.88 -10.54 -11.48
N HIS A 9 4.01 -9.55 -11.32
CA HIS A 9 2.60 -9.78 -10.99
C HIS A 9 1.70 -9.06 -11.99
N PRO A 10 0.59 -9.67 -12.43
CA PRO A 10 -0.29 -9.04 -13.40
C PRO A 10 -0.92 -7.78 -12.80
N TYR A 11 -1.07 -6.74 -13.60
CA TYR A 11 -1.88 -5.60 -13.18
C TYR A 11 -3.34 -6.03 -13.04
N ASP A 12 -4.05 -5.43 -12.08
CA ASP A 12 -5.45 -5.75 -11.86
C ASP A 12 -6.33 -5.26 -13.00
N LYS A 13 -7.43 -5.97 -13.23
CA LYS A 13 -8.54 -5.39 -14.00
C LYS A 13 -9.28 -4.40 -13.12
N ALA A 14 -9.89 -3.38 -13.71
CA ALA A 14 -10.79 -2.49 -12.98
C ALA A 14 -12.00 -3.29 -12.44
N THR A 15 -12.22 -3.24 -11.13
CA THR A 15 -13.38 -3.82 -10.45
C THR A 15 -13.81 -2.91 -9.29
N LYS A 16 -14.76 -3.36 -8.47
CA LYS A 16 -15.17 -2.64 -7.25
C LYS A 16 -13.98 -2.33 -6.31
N TYR A 17 -12.98 -3.21 -6.22
CA TYR A 17 -11.88 -3.09 -5.26
C TYR A 17 -10.52 -2.86 -5.92
N THR A 18 -10.45 -2.86 -7.25
CA THR A 18 -9.17 -2.89 -7.98
C THR A 18 -9.16 -1.90 -9.14
N PRO A 19 -7.98 -1.42 -9.59
CA PRO A 19 -6.62 -1.81 -9.18
C PRO A 19 -6.19 -1.45 -7.76
N ALA A 20 -5.57 -2.41 -7.09
CA ALA A 20 -5.01 -2.30 -5.73
C ALA A 20 -3.60 -2.93 -5.60
N TYR A 21 -3.06 -3.49 -6.69
CA TYR A 21 -1.75 -4.16 -6.75
C TYR A 21 -1.68 -5.46 -5.92
N GLU A 22 -2.80 -6.17 -5.79
CA GLU A 22 -2.96 -7.33 -4.90
C GLU A 22 -3.09 -8.64 -5.68
N THR A 23 -2.17 -8.88 -6.61
CA THR A 23 -2.11 -10.11 -7.40
C THR A 23 -0.92 -10.98 -6.99
N TYR A 24 -1.02 -12.29 -7.27
CA TYR A 24 0.10 -13.19 -7.03
C TYR A 24 1.23 -12.94 -8.04
N TYR A 25 2.46 -12.95 -7.54
CA TYR A 25 3.65 -12.98 -8.38
C TYR A 25 3.77 -14.33 -9.08
N VAL A 26 4.10 -14.31 -10.37
CA VAL A 26 4.55 -15.51 -11.08
C VAL A 26 6.04 -15.71 -10.84
N ASN A 27 6.43 -16.94 -10.50
CA ASN A 27 7.78 -17.27 -10.04
C ASN A 27 8.67 -17.79 -11.19
N GLY A 28 9.64 -16.99 -11.64
CA GLY A 28 10.70 -17.44 -12.54
C GLY A 28 10.21 -17.93 -13.91
N VAL A 29 9.17 -17.28 -14.44
CA VAL A 29 8.65 -17.55 -15.79
C VAL A 29 9.60 -17.00 -16.86
N ALA A 30 9.47 -17.43 -18.12
CA ALA A 30 10.28 -16.87 -19.20
C ALA A 30 9.98 -15.36 -19.38
N ALA A 31 11.00 -14.55 -19.66
CA ALA A 31 10.86 -13.10 -19.74
C ALA A 31 9.97 -12.59 -20.90
N ASP A 32 9.54 -13.47 -21.82
CA ASP A 32 8.58 -13.20 -22.89
C ASP A 32 7.16 -13.73 -22.57
N THR A 33 6.95 -14.29 -21.38
CA THR A 33 5.64 -14.82 -20.96
C THR A 33 4.60 -13.70 -20.95
N PRO A 34 3.48 -13.85 -21.68
CA PRO A 34 2.39 -12.88 -21.64
C PRO A 34 1.74 -12.80 -20.26
N SER A 35 1.30 -11.61 -19.86
CA SER A 35 0.45 -11.44 -18.68
C SER A 35 -0.82 -12.29 -18.83
N PRO A 36 -1.27 -12.97 -17.75
CA PRO A 36 -2.48 -13.78 -17.75
C PRO A 36 -3.74 -12.97 -18.06
N ASN A 37 -3.67 -11.64 -18.03
CA ASN A 37 -4.75 -10.76 -18.43
C ASN A 37 -4.28 -9.66 -19.39
N GLU A 38 -5.25 -9.02 -20.04
CA GLU A 38 -5.04 -7.92 -20.97
C GLU A 38 -4.56 -6.64 -20.30
N ALA A 39 -4.68 -6.48 -18.98
CA ALA A 39 -4.30 -5.27 -18.26
C ALA A 39 -2.76 -5.09 -18.23
N GLY A 40 -2.00 -6.18 -18.25
CA GLY A 40 -0.54 -6.16 -18.41
C GLY A 40 0.21 -6.54 -17.15
N TRP A 41 1.43 -6.05 -16.99
CA TRP A 41 2.29 -6.33 -15.85
C TRP A 41 2.50 -5.08 -15.01
N ALA A 42 2.21 -5.16 -13.72
CA ALA A 42 2.40 -4.09 -12.77
C ALA A 42 3.88 -3.93 -12.39
N PHE A 43 4.29 -2.71 -12.05
CA PHE A 43 5.59 -2.50 -11.40
C PHE A 43 5.57 -3.00 -9.94
N PRO A 44 6.71 -3.42 -9.39
CA PRO A 44 8.00 -3.58 -10.05
C PRO A 44 8.14 -4.96 -10.72
N LEU A 45 9.03 -5.06 -11.72
CA LEU A 45 9.30 -6.30 -12.46
C LEU A 45 10.77 -6.70 -12.30
N LEU A 46 11.03 -7.87 -11.73
CA LEU A 46 12.38 -8.41 -11.58
C LEU A 46 12.71 -9.36 -12.72
N PHE A 47 13.87 -9.18 -13.33
CA PHE A 47 14.41 -10.00 -14.40
C PHE A 47 15.77 -10.58 -13.99
N CYS A 48 16.09 -11.74 -14.57
CA CYS A 48 17.36 -12.42 -14.40
C CYS A 48 17.81 -13.02 -15.73
N THR A 49 19.08 -12.85 -16.10
CA THR A 49 19.63 -13.49 -17.30
C THR A 49 19.63 -15.01 -17.16
N ALA A 50 19.65 -15.72 -18.29
CA ALA A 50 19.51 -17.18 -18.30
C ALA A 50 20.64 -17.91 -17.53
N ASP A 51 21.83 -17.32 -17.49
CA ASP A 51 23.00 -17.78 -16.75
C ASP A 51 23.02 -17.29 -15.29
N ARG A 52 22.01 -16.53 -14.87
CA ARG A 52 21.86 -15.91 -13.54
C ARG A 52 23.00 -14.97 -13.12
N SER A 53 23.77 -14.47 -14.09
CA SER A 53 24.89 -13.57 -13.83
C SER A 53 24.49 -12.10 -13.69
N ARG A 54 23.28 -11.73 -14.12
CA ARG A 54 22.77 -10.35 -14.08
C ARG A 54 21.30 -10.32 -13.69
N TRP A 55 20.96 -9.32 -12.89
CA TRP A 55 19.61 -9.03 -12.42
C TRP A 55 19.22 -7.60 -12.79
N ALA A 56 17.92 -7.41 -13.06
CA ALA A 56 17.36 -6.09 -13.36
C ALA A 56 15.98 -5.93 -12.72
N LEU A 57 15.77 -4.89 -11.92
CA LEU A 57 14.45 -4.51 -11.42
C LEU A 57 13.97 -3.24 -12.14
N LEU A 58 12.82 -3.33 -12.81
CA LEU A 58 12.18 -2.21 -13.49
C LEU A 58 11.08 -1.64 -12.60
N THR A 59 11.06 -0.32 -12.45
CA THR A 59 10.00 0.42 -11.74
C THR A 59 9.94 1.88 -12.21
N GLU A 60 9.12 2.70 -11.56
CA GLU A 60 9.10 4.15 -11.70
C GLU A 60 9.21 4.86 -10.35
N ALA A 61 9.67 6.11 -10.37
CA ALA A 61 9.89 6.90 -9.15
C ALA A 61 9.61 8.39 -9.38
N SER A 62 9.46 9.16 -8.29
CA SER A 62 9.17 10.59 -8.32
C SER A 62 7.87 10.94 -9.07
N LEU A 63 6.87 10.06 -9.01
CA LEU A 63 5.54 10.35 -9.56
C LEU A 63 4.83 11.40 -8.70
N ASP A 64 4.26 12.42 -9.32
CA ASP A 64 3.40 13.42 -8.68
C ASP A 64 2.09 13.60 -9.45
N GLY A 65 1.24 14.53 -9.00
CA GLY A 65 -0.06 14.78 -9.64
C GLY A 65 0.01 15.40 -11.04
N SER A 66 1.20 15.63 -11.61
CA SER A 66 1.36 16.02 -13.01
C SER A 66 1.34 14.84 -13.98
N TYR A 67 1.33 13.60 -13.49
CA TYR A 67 1.36 12.38 -14.33
C TYR A 67 0.50 11.26 -13.74
N CYS A 68 0.33 10.16 -14.49
CA CYS A 68 -0.35 8.95 -14.02
C CYS A 68 0.66 7.86 -13.60
N GLY A 69 0.22 6.91 -12.78
CA GLY A 69 0.92 5.65 -12.59
C GLY A 69 0.95 4.86 -13.89
N THR A 70 2.04 4.16 -14.16
CA THR A 70 2.20 3.39 -15.39
C THR A 70 2.52 1.92 -15.11
N ARG A 71 2.36 1.10 -16.15
CA ARG A 71 2.62 -0.35 -16.13
C ARG A 71 3.20 -0.81 -17.46
N LEU A 72 3.51 -2.11 -17.60
CA LEU A 72 3.96 -2.68 -18.87
C LEU A 72 2.82 -3.39 -19.62
N THR A 73 2.93 -3.39 -20.95
CA THR A 73 2.01 -4.10 -21.86
C THR A 73 1.95 -5.61 -21.58
N GLN A 74 0.83 -6.26 -21.94
CA GLN A 74 0.59 -7.70 -21.73
C GLN A 74 1.70 -8.60 -22.26
N LYS A 75 2.20 -8.34 -23.47
CA LYS A 75 3.21 -9.15 -24.13
C LYS A 75 4.28 -8.28 -24.75
N THR A 76 5.44 -8.87 -24.98
CA THR A 76 6.49 -8.24 -25.79
C THR A 76 6.15 -8.29 -27.27
N VAL A 77 6.62 -7.30 -28.02
CA VAL A 77 6.73 -7.37 -29.49
C VAL A 77 8.23 -7.30 -29.80
N ASP A 78 8.77 -8.34 -30.44
CA ASP A 78 10.20 -8.47 -30.73
C ASP A 78 11.10 -8.29 -29.50
N GLY A 79 10.67 -8.86 -28.36
CA GLY A 79 11.41 -8.77 -27.09
C GLY A 79 11.25 -7.45 -26.33
N VAL A 80 10.40 -6.52 -26.81
CA VAL A 80 10.21 -5.20 -26.20
C VAL A 80 8.88 -5.10 -25.47
N TYR A 81 8.93 -4.80 -24.17
CA TYR A 81 7.78 -4.29 -23.40
C TYR A 81 7.64 -2.77 -23.60
N ARG A 82 6.39 -2.28 -23.63
CA ARG A 82 6.09 -0.85 -23.69
C ARG A 82 5.43 -0.38 -22.41
N ILE A 83 5.68 0.87 -22.05
CA ILE A 83 4.92 1.58 -21.02
C ILE A 83 3.47 1.72 -21.49
N ARG A 84 2.55 1.50 -20.57
CA ARG A 84 1.11 1.63 -20.76
C ARG A 84 0.52 2.49 -19.64
N PHE A 85 -0.42 3.35 -20.01
CA PHE A 85 -1.20 4.18 -19.11
C PHE A 85 -2.42 3.45 -18.52
N PRO A 86 -3.06 4.03 -17.49
CA PRO A 86 -4.31 3.52 -16.91
C PRO A 86 -5.38 3.23 -17.96
N ASP A 87 -6.25 2.26 -17.68
CA ASP A 87 -7.43 2.02 -18.51
C ASP A 87 -8.55 3.01 -18.16
N GLU A 88 -9.38 3.37 -19.15
CA GLU A 88 -10.50 4.30 -18.97
C GLU A 88 -11.48 3.85 -17.87
N GLY A 89 -11.64 2.54 -17.66
CA GLY A 89 -12.52 2.00 -16.63
C GLY A 89 -11.98 2.10 -15.19
N GLU A 90 -10.69 2.40 -14.99
CA GLU A 90 -10.11 2.56 -13.65
C GLU A 90 -10.76 3.75 -12.90
N GLY A 91 -10.92 3.59 -11.58
CA GLY A 91 -11.56 4.57 -10.70
C GLY A 91 -13.01 4.87 -11.10
N ASP A 92 -13.82 3.85 -11.39
CA ASP A 92 -15.22 3.98 -11.85
C ASP A 92 -15.38 4.93 -13.05
N GLY A 93 -14.41 4.96 -13.96
CA GLY A 93 -14.44 5.85 -15.13
C GLY A 93 -14.10 7.31 -14.83
N THR A 94 -13.68 7.65 -13.62
CA THR A 94 -13.34 9.03 -13.24
C THR A 94 -11.93 9.41 -13.67
N GLY A 95 -11.76 10.66 -14.13
CA GLY A 95 -10.49 11.16 -14.64
C GLY A 95 -10.09 10.59 -16.00
N ALA A 96 -9.20 11.30 -16.69
CA ALA A 96 -8.67 10.87 -17.99
C ALA A 96 -7.61 9.76 -17.81
N ALA A 97 -7.58 8.80 -18.72
CA ALA A 97 -6.52 7.78 -18.77
C ALA A 97 -5.15 8.39 -19.15
N GLU A 98 -5.14 9.30 -20.13
CA GLU A 98 -3.93 9.98 -20.56
C GLU A 98 -3.62 11.17 -19.64
N PRO A 99 -2.40 11.27 -19.08
CA PRO A 99 -2.03 12.41 -18.26
C PRO A 99 -1.86 13.66 -19.11
N SER A 100 -2.13 14.83 -18.54
CA SER A 100 -1.90 16.12 -19.19
C SER A 100 -1.40 17.15 -18.18
N TRP A 101 -0.54 18.06 -18.64
CA TRP A 101 -0.01 19.11 -17.78
C TRP A 101 0.42 20.35 -18.56
N THR A 102 0.77 21.41 -17.83
CA THR A 102 1.28 22.67 -18.39
C THR A 102 2.80 22.61 -18.60
N LEU A 103 3.30 23.21 -19.69
CA LEU A 103 4.73 23.25 -19.98
C LEU A 103 5.47 24.31 -19.13
N PRO A 104 6.72 24.05 -18.70
CA PRO A 104 7.53 22.85 -18.95
C PRO A 104 7.03 21.64 -18.13
N TRP A 105 6.95 20.47 -18.78
CA TRP A 105 6.45 19.24 -18.18
C TRP A 105 7.47 18.12 -18.33
N THR A 106 7.68 17.36 -17.26
CA THR A 106 8.59 16.22 -17.21
C THR A 106 7.82 14.96 -16.80
N THR A 107 8.22 13.82 -17.37
CA THR A 107 7.70 12.52 -16.90
C THR A 107 8.34 12.15 -15.55
N PRO A 108 7.72 11.25 -14.78
CA PRO A 108 8.40 10.56 -13.68
C PRO A 108 9.62 9.79 -14.20
N TRP A 109 10.51 9.41 -13.28
CA TRP A 109 11.66 8.58 -13.62
C TRP A 109 11.21 7.18 -14.03
N ARG A 110 11.87 6.62 -15.05
CA ARG A 110 11.86 5.18 -15.32
C ARG A 110 13.16 4.62 -14.74
N VAL A 111 13.02 3.72 -13.79
CA VAL A 111 14.13 3.25 -12.97
C VAL A 111 14.45 1.81 -13.37
N VAL A 112 15.73 1.57 -13.68
CA VAL A 112 16.27 0.24 -13.93
C VAL A 112 17.41 0.03 -12.95
N ILE A 113 17.18 -0.79 -11.93
CA ILE A 113 18.21 -1.19 -10.97
C ILE A 113 18.89 -2.42 -11.54
N LEU A 114 20.21 -2.36 -11.72
CA LEU A 114 21.01 -3.47 -12.26
C LEU A 114 21.95 -3.99 -11.18
N GLY A 115 22.10 -5.32 -11.13
CA GLY A 115 22.95 -5.99 -10.16
C GLY A 115 23.61 -7.22 -10.77
N ASP A 116 24.74 -7.61 -10.19
CA ASP A 116 25.40 -8.89 -10.48
C ASP A 116 24.79 -10.02 -9.62
N SER A 117 24.14 -9.64 -8.51
CA SER A 117 23.38 -10.52 -7.63
C SER A 117 21.99 -9.93 -7.34
N VAL A 118 21.09 -10.76 -6.81
CA VAL A 118 19.79 -10.29 -6.32
C VAL A 118 19.93 -9.42 -5.04
N GLY A 119 21.06 -9.54 -4.32
CA GLY A 119 21.35 -8.70 -3.15
C GLY A 119 21.51 -7.23 -3.54
N ASP A 120 22.18 -6.95 -4.65
CA ASP A 120 22.34 -5.58 -5.18
C ASP A 120 20.99 -4.92 -5.52
N ILE A 121 19.99 -5.73 -5.86
CA ILE A 121 18.62 -5.24 -6.10
C ILE A 121 17.98 -4.84 -4.77
N VAL A 122 18.06 -5.68 -3.75
CA VAL A 122 17.44 -5.45 -2.43
C VAL A 122 18.08 -4.28 -1.69
N GLU A 123 19.39 -4.11 -1.81
CA GLU A 123 20.14 -3.05 -1.13
C GLU A 123 20.06 -1.69 -1.85
N SER A 124 19.41 -1.63 -3.02
CA SER A 124 19.33 -0.43 -3.84
C SER A 124 18.48 0.67 -3.21
N THR A 125 18.99 1.90 -3.21
CA THR A 125 18.28 3.12 -2.82
C THR A 125 17.79 3.94 -4.01
N LEU A 126 17.94 3.45 -5.23
CA LEU A 126 17.78 4.28 -6.45
C LEU A 126 16.39 4.94 -6.56
N VAL A 127 15.32 4.28 -6.09
CA VAL A 127 13.96 4.83 -6.09
C VAL A 127 13.88 6.08 -5.21
N THR A 128 14.49 6.06 -4.03
CA THR A 128 14.53 7.25 -3.17
C THR A 128 15.53 8.26 -3.69
N ASP A 129 16.71 7.85 -4.19
CA ASP A 129 17.77 8.75 -4.68
C ASP A 129 17.32 9.70 -5.79
N VAL A 130 16.42 9.26 -6.67
CA VAL A 130 15.85 10.09 -7.75
C VAL A 130 14.55 10.80 -7.37
N SER A 131 14.05 10.58 -6.16
CA SER A 131 12.85 11.25 -5.64
C SER A 131 13.19 12.60 -4.98
N PRO A 132 12.25 13.57 -4.91
CA PRO A 132 12.52 14.86 -4.30
C PRO A 132 12.91 14.75 -2.82
N ALA A 133 13.65 15.76 -2.33
CA ALA A 133 13.94 15.87 -0.90
C ALA A 133 12.67 16.12 -0.08
N SER A 134 12.75 15.88 1.23
CA SER A 134 11.59 16.05 2.11
C SER A 134 11.08 17.49 2.13
N VAL A 135 9.75 17.64 2.06
CA VAL A 135 9.06 18.93 2.27
C VAL A 135 8.68 19.15 3.74
N VAL A 136 8.83 18.13 4.59
CA VAL A 136 8.48 18.18 6.02
C VAL A 136 9.71 18.57 6.83
N LYS A 137 9.71 19.79 7.38
CA LYS A 137 10.87 20.34 8.10
C LYS A 137 11.01 19.83 9.54
N ASP A 138 9.89 19.75 10.27
CA ASP A 138 9.84 19.21 11.63
C ASP A 138 9.33 17.77 11.56
N THR A 139 10.23 16.82 11.82
CA THR A 139 9.93 15.38 11.81
C THR A 139 9.77 14.82 13.22
N SER A 140 9.82 15.66 14.27
CA SER A 140 9.81 15.19 15.67
C SER A 140 8.53 14.47 16.07
N TRP A 141 7.42 14.76 15.38
CA TRP A 141 6.11 14.15 15.58
C TRP A 141 5.92 12.82 14.85
N ILE A 142 6.79 12.51 13.88
CA ILE A 142 6.74 11.28 13.09
C ILE A 142 7.37 10.17 13.93
N LYS A 143 6.54 9.21 14.37
CA LYS A 143 6.93 8.13 15.28
C LYS A 143 6.50 6.79 14.68
N PRO A 144 7.40 6.05 14.01
CA PRO A 144 7.14 4.67 13.65
C PRO A 144 6.89 3.82 14.91
N GLY A 145 6.12 2.75 14.79
CA GLY A 145 5.83 1.84 15.90
C GLY A 145 4.98 0.65 15.46
N ARG A 146 4.66 -0.25 16.39
CA ARG A 146 3.77 -1.38 16.14
C ARG A 146 2.34 -1.02 16.48
N ALA A 147 1.39 -1.65 15.78
CA ALA A 147 -0.03 -1.51 16.03
C ALA A 147 -0.67 -2.86 16.31
N SER A 148 -1.53 -2.92 17.32
CA SER A 148 -2.50 -4.01 17.45
C SER A 148 -3.67 -3.76 16.49
N TRP A 149 -4.16 -4.80 15.83
CA TRP A 149 -5.19 -4.65 14.79
C TRP A 149 -6.26 -5.74 14.87
N SER A 150 -7.49 -5.34 15.21
CA SER A 150 -8.57 -6.26 15.53
C SER A 150 -9.32 -6.81 14.33
N TRP A 151 -9.38 -6.03 13.25
CA TRP A 151 -10.27 -6.30 12.11
C TRP A 151 -9.92 -7.58 11.35
N LEU A 152 -8.63 -7.97 11.31
CA LEU A 152 -8.19 -9.19 10.63
C LEU A 152 -8.96 -10.43 11.11
N PHE A 153 -9.20 -10.53 12.42
CA PHE A 153 -9.86 -11.69 13.04
C PHE A 153 -11.34 -11.46 13.37
N ASP A 154 -11.74 -10.21 13.53
CA ASP A 154 -13.11 -9.83 13.87
C ASP A 154 -13.50 -8.58 13.09
N HIS A 155 -14.07 -8.79 11.90
CA HIS A 155 -14.47 -7.72 10.99
C HIS A 155 -15.49 -6.73 11.59
N ASP A 156 -16.25 -7.15 12.60
CA ASP A 156 -17.22 -6.29 13.30
C ASP A 156 -16.58 -5.52 14.46
N SER A 157 -15.38 -5.90 14.92
CA SER A 157 -14.71 -5.28 16.07
C SER A 157 -14.50 -3.78 15.98
N PRO A 158 -14.23 -3.15 14.80
CA PRO A 158 -14.03 -1.69 14.76
C PRO A 158 -15.30 -0.89 15.12
N GLN A 159 -16.45 -1.54 15.12
CA GLN A 159 -17.74 -0.95 15.48
C GLN A 159 -18.12 -1.19 16.95
N ASP A 160 -17.23 -1.72 17.79
CA ASP A 160 -17.55 -2.04 19.19
C ASP A 160 -16.42 -1.60 20.13
N CYS A 161 -16.69 -0.57 20.92
CA CYS A 161 -15.71 0.00 21.86
C CYS A 161 -15.21 -1.03 22.89
N THR A 162 -16.07 -1.95 23.33
CA THR A 162 -15.67 -2.98 24.32
C THR A 162 -14.66 -3.95 23.71
N LYS A 163 -14.86 -4.36 22.45
CA LYS A 163 -13.91 -5.21 21.74
C LYS A 163 -12.59 -4.47 21.52
N LEU A 164 -12.65 -3.20 21.11
CA LEU A 164 -11.46 -2.38 20.88
C LEU A 164 -10.64 -2.13 22.16
N ASN A 165 -11.28 -2.00 23.33
CA ASN A 165 -10.58 -1.90 24.61
C ASN A 165 -9.65 -3.10 24.85
N ALA A 166 -10.07 -4.32 24.48
CA ALA A 166 -9.22 -5.51 24.61
C ALA A 166 -7.97 -5.46 23.73
N TRP A 167 -8.06 -4.84 22.55
CA TRP A 167 -6.92 -4.66 21.65
C TRP A 167 -5.99 -3.53 22.12
N VAL A 168 -6.55 -2.47 22.70
CA VAL A 168 -5.78 -1.45 23.43
C VAL A 168 -5.02 -2.07 24.60
N ASP A 169 -5.66 -2.95 25.38
CA ASP A 169 -5.02 -3.66 26.48
C ASP A 169 -3.90 -4.60 25.98
N LEU A 170 -4.10 -5.27 24.84
CA LEU A 170 -3.06 -6.07 24.20
C LEU A 170 -1.86 -5.19 23.79
N ALA A 171 -2.09 -4.07 23.11
CA ALA A 171 -1.03 -3.14 22.76
C ALA A 171 -0.26 -2.67 24.00
N ALA A 172 -0.97 -2.27 25.06
CA ALA A 172 -0.35 -1.83 26.31
C ALA A 172 0.47 -2.94 26.96
N ALA A 173 -0.05 -4.18 27.00
CA ALA A 173 0.63 -5.34 27.58
C ALA A 173 1.92 -5.71 26.82
N LEU A 174 1.92 -5.55 25.49
CA LEU A 174 3.10 -5.78 24.64
C LEU A 174 4.03 -4.55 24.58
N GLY A 175 3.65 -3.43 25.18
CA GLY A 175 4.38 -2.16 25.11
C GLY A 175 4.38 -1.55 23.70
N TRP A 176 3.34 -1.80 22.91
CA TRP A 176 3.16 -1.29 21.55
C TRP A 176 2.60 0.14 21.58
N GLU A 177 3.02 0.92 20.60
CA GLU A 177 2.74 2.35 20.53
C GLU A 177 1.30 2.64 20.09
N TYR A 178 0.74 1.76 19.25
CA TYR A 178 -0.51 2.01 18.54
C TYR A 178 -1.55 0.90 18.67
N SER A 179 -2.81 1.27 18.50
CA SER A 179 -3.91 0.37 18.13
C SER A 179 -4.67 0.94 16.95
N LEU A 180 -4.88 0.14 15.91
CA LEU A 180 -5.63 0.53 14.70
C LEU A 180 -7.12 0.23 14.89
N VAL A 181 -7.95 1.25 14.68
CA VAL A 181 -9.41 1.12 14.59
C VAL A 181 -9.80 1.16 13.12
N ASP A 182 -10.22 0.01 12.59
CA ASP A 182 -10.47 -0.17 11.16
C ASP A 182 -11.88 0.31 10.72
N ALA A 183 -12.31 -0.11 9.54
CA ALA A 183 -13.50 0.36 8.85
C ALA A 183 -14.78 0.32 9.70
N ASN A 184 -15.61 1.33 9.48
CA ASN A 184 -16.92 1.60 10.08
C ASN A 184 -16.91 2.10 11.53
N TRP A 185 -15.78 2.59 12.03
CA TRP A 185 -15.69 3.11 13.40
C TRP A 185 -16.62 4.30 13.70
N ASP A 186 -17.13 5.02 12.70
CA ASP A 186 -18.17 6.05 12.86
C ASP A 186 -19.55 5.47 13.23
N ARG A 187 -19.69 4.14 13.21
CA ARG A 187 -20.88 3.39 13.64
C ARG A 187 -20.68 2.70 14.98
N MET A 188 -19.73 3.19 15.78
CA MET A 188 -19.35 2.58 17.06
C MET A 188 -20.54 2.36 17.99
N LYS A 189 -20.57 1.16 18.57
CA LYS A 189 -21.51 0.68 19.58
C LYS A 189 -20.79 0.53 20.91
N ASN A 190 -21.57 0.41 21.99
CA ASN A 190 -21.06 0.18 23.35
C ASN A 190 -20.06 1.25 23.83
N GLY A 191 -20.21 2.48 23.34
CA GLY A 191 -19.33 3.61 23.60
C GLY A 191 -19.19 4.50 22.36
N THR A 192 -18.31 5.48 22.45
CA THR A 192 -17.93 6.38 21.36
C THR A 192 -16.44 6.30 21.07
N ILE A 193 -16.02 6.84 19.92
CA ILE A 193 -14.59 6.96 19.59
C ILE A 193 -13.83 7.78 20.64
N HIS A 194 -14.48 8.76 21.28
CA HIS A 194 -13.88 9.57 22.33
C HIS A 194 -13.66 8.79 23.62
N ASP A 195 -14.56 7.87 23.97
CA ASP A 195 -14.38 6.97 25.12
C ASP A 195 -13.16 6.07 24.88
N LEU A 196 -13.02 5.52 23.67
CA LEU A 196 -11.87 4.69 23.30
C LEU A 196 -10.55 5.48 23.30
N LEU A 197 -10.56 6.71 22.77
CA LEU A 197 -9.39 7.60 22.80
C LEU A 197 -8.94 7.88 24.23
N ALA A 198 -9.87 8.20 25.13
CA ALA A 198 -9.57 8.42 26.54
C ALA A 198 -9.02 7.14 27.21
N TYR A 199 -9.61 5.98 26.90
CA TYR A 199 -9.13 4.70 27.42
C TYR A 199 -7.72 4.38 26.95
N ALA A 200 -7.46 4.46 25.64
CA ALA A 200 -6.13 4.23 25.06
C ALA A 200 -5.08 5.17 25.64
N GLN A 201 -5.42 6.46 25.79
CA GLN A 201 -4.53 7.42 26.42
C GLN A 201 -4.20 7.05 27.88
N SER A 202 -5.18 6.57 28.65
CA SER A 202 -4.95 6.10 30.03
C SER A 202 -3.99 4.90 30.12
N LYS A 203 -3.84 4.15 29.02
CA LYS A 203 -2.94 3.02 28.86
C LYS A 203 -1.61 3.37 28.18
N GLY A 204 -1.42 4.62 27.79
CA GLY A 204 -0.23 5.06 27.05
C GLY A 204 -0.19 4.59 25.59
N VAL A 205 -1.33 4.18 25.02
CA VAL A 205 -1.47 3.71 23.64
C VAL A 205 -2.11 4.82 22.79
N SER A 206 -1.62 5.02 21.57
CA SER A 206 -2.20 5.98 20.62
C SER A 206 -3.09 5.28 19.60
N LEU A 207 -4.13 5.94 19.12
CA LEU A 207 -5.00 5.37 18.07
C LEU A 207 -4.57 5.80 16.66
N LEU A 208 -4.74 4.87 15.73
CA LEU A 208 -4.75 5.08 14.28
C LEU A 208 -6.15 4.79 13.76
N LEU A 209 -6.67 5.58 12.83
CA LEU A 209 -8.05 5.43 12.34
C LEU A 209 -8.12 5.16 10.83
N TRP A 210 -9.01 4.26 10.44
CA TRP A 210 -9.25 3.94 9.03
C TRP A 210 -10.21 4.93 8.36
N TYR A 211 -9.97 5.21 7.08
CA TYR A 211 -10.83 6.01 6.21
C TYR A 211 -10.91 5.43 4.80
N ASN A 212 -12.08 5.55 4.18
CA ASN A 212 -12.21 5.36 2.74
C ASN A 212 -11.72 6.62 2.02
N SER A 213 -10.91 6.48 0.96
CA SER A 213 -10.46 7.61 0.14
C SER A 213 -11.61 8.42 -0.47
N GLY A 214 -12.80 7.83 -0.60
CA GLY A 214 -14.06 8.52 -0.88
C GLY A 214 -14.29 8.81 -2.35
N GLY A 215 -14.80 10.00 -2.66
CA GLY A 215 -14.90 10.52 -4.04
C GLY A 215 -15.88 9.79 -4.96
N PRO A 216 -15.93 10.12 -6.26
CA PRO A 216 -16.68 9.39 -7.26
C PRO A 216 -15.92 8.18 -7.84
N HIS A 217 -14.65 7.98 -7.48
CA HIS A 217 -13.76 6.98 -8.07
C HIS A 217 -13.96 5.56 -7.53
N ASN A 218 -14.87 5.39 -6.57
CA ASN A 218 -15.23 4.10 -6.01
C ASN A 218 -16.65 4.11 -5.45
N HIS A 219 -17.22 2.93 -5.22
CA HIS A 219 -18.52 2.75 -4.58
C HIS A 219 -18.45 1.75 -3.41
N VAL A 220 -17.28 1.63 -2.79
CA VAL A 220 -17.08 0.84 -1.56
C VAL A 220 -17.81 1.54 -0.41
N SER A 221 -18.50 0.75 0.42
CA SER A 221 -19.55 1.22 1.34
C SER A 221 -19.07 1.54 2.76
N GLU A 222 -17.88 1.06 3.06
CA GLU A 222 -17.19 1.10 4.33
C GLU A 222 -16.88 2.56 4.70
N LYS A 223 -17.14 2.91 5.95
CA LYS A 223 -17.12 4.28 6.46
C LYS A 223 -15.97 4.51 7.46
N PRO A 224 -15.59 5.77 7.77
CA PRO A 224 -16.05 7.01 7.17
C PRO A 224 -15.65 7.15 5.71
N ARG A 225 -16.55 7.73 4.91
CA ARG A 225 -16.37 7.93 3.46
C ARG A 225 -16.72 9.37 3.10
N GLY A 226 -16.03 9.94 2.11
CA GLY A 226 -16.25 11.31 1.64
C GLY A 226 -15.50 12.37 2.47
N LEU A 227 -14.59 11.92 3.33
CA LEU A 227 -13.79 12.79 4.20
C LEU A 227 -12.36 12.98 3.69
N MET A 228 -11.95 12.27 2.64
CA MET A 228 -10.58 12.30 2.12
C MET A 228 -10.47 12.85 0.70
N ASP A 229 -11.54 12.89 -0.11
CA ASP A 229 -11.48 13.35 -1.50
C ASP A 229 -11.56 14.88 -1.64
N HIS A 230 -12.43 15.54 -0.87
CA HIS A 230 -12.63 16.99 -0.98
C HIS A 230 -11.65 17.78 -0.10
N PRO A 231 -10.89 18.77 -0.64
CA PRO A 231 -9.81 19.43 0.11
C PRO A 231 -10.23 20.10 1.42
N GLU A 232 -11.34 20.83 1.41
CA GLU A 232 -11.79 21.57 2.60
C GLU A 232 -12.23 20.62 3.71
N ILE A 233 -12.98 19.58 3.36
CA ILE A 233 -13.47 18.54 4.29
C ILE A 233 -12.29 17.76 4.85
N ARG A 234 -11.37 17.31 3.99
CA ARG A 234 -10.17 16.58 4.41
C ARG A 234 -9.31 17.36 5.39
N ARG A 235 -9.06 18.64 5.11
CA ARG A 235 -8.27 19.50 6.01
C ARG A 235 -8.94 19.71 7.35
N GLU A 236 -10.26 19.90 7.36
CA GLU A 236 -11.01 20.02 8.61
C GLU A 236 -10.95 18.73 9.41
N GLU A 237 -11.16 17.59 8.77
CA GLU A 237 -11.14 16.27 9.40
C GLU A 237 -9.76 15.97 10.00
N LEU A 238 -8.68 16.11 9.22
CA LEU A 238 -7.32 15.87 9.71
C LEU A 238 -6.96 16.79 10.89
N LYS A 239 -7.43 18.05 10.89
CA LYS A 239 -7.26 18.96 12.03
C LYS A 239 -8.05 18.49 13.26
N ASN A 240 -9.26 17.96 13.08
CA ASN A 240 -10.04 17.41 14.17
C ASN A 240 -9.39 16.16 14.76
N LEU A 241 -8.89 15.24 13.92
CA LEU A 241 -8.11 14.09 14.36
C LEU A 241 -6.89 14.48 15.20
N SER A 242 -6.14 15.47 14.73
CA SER A 242 -4.98 16.00 15.46
C SER A 242 -5.37 16.55 16.84
N LYS A 243 -6.48 17.30 16.94
CA LYS A 243 -7.02 17.80 18.21
C LYS A 243 -7.47 16.67 19.14
N TRP A 244 -8.00 15.58 18.59
CA TRP A 244 -8.42 14.40 19.36
C TRP A 244 -7.23 13.55 19.84
N GLY A 245 -6.02 13.82 19.34
CA GLY A 245 -4.81 13.09 19.72
C GLY A 245 -4.53 11.85 18.87
N VAL A 246 -5.30 11.61 17.81
CA VAL A 246 -5.04 10.55 16.82
C VAL A 246 -3.68 10.79 16.15
N LYS A 247 -2.92 9.72 15.92
CA LYS A 247 -1.53 9.82 15.43
C LYS A 247 -1.36 9.48 13.95
N GLY A 248 -2.32 8.81 13.35
CA GLY A 248 -2.26 8.44 11.95
C GLY A 248 -3.58 7.96 11.39
N VAL A 249 -3.63 7.91 10.06
CA VAL A 249 -4.75 7.37 9.29
C VAL A 249 -4.30 6.25 8.36
N LYS A 250 -5.13 5.22 8.24
CA LYS A 250 -5.07 4.22 7.16
C LYS A 250 -6.13 4.61 6.14
N VAL A 251 -5.74 5.01 4.93
CA VAL A 251 -6.68 5.45 3.88
C VAL A 251 -6.72 4.42 2.77
N ASP A 252 -7.93 4.04 2.37
CA ASP A 252 -8.17 2.83 1.57
C ASP A 252 -8.93 3.11 0.26
N PHE A 253 -8.96 2.12 -0.64
CA PHE A 253 -9.84 2.04 -1.81
C PHE A 253 -9.67 3.17 -2.84
N PHE A 254 -8.53 3.22 -3.52
CA PHE A 254 -8.26 4.23 -4.57
C PHE A 254 -8.61 3.75 -5.99
N GLN A 255 -8.51 2.44 -6.28
CA GLN A 255 -8.90 1.76 -7.54
C GLN A 255 -8.41 2.43 -8.84
N SER A 256 -7.30 3.17 -8.85
CA SER A 256 -6.82 3.80 -10.09
C SER A 256 -5.39 4.31 -9.99
N ASP A 257 -4.69 4.23 -11.12
CA ASP A 257 -3.42 4.93 -11.36
C ASP A 257 -3.56 6.23 -12.15
N LYS A 258 -4.79 6.65 -12.47
CA LYS A 258 -5.02 7.90 -13.20
C LYS A 258 -4.50 9.12 -12.44
N GLN A 259 -4.13 10.15 -13.20
CA GLN A 259 -3.49 11.38 -12.70
C GLN A 259 -4.27 12.05 -11.56
N ASN A 260 -5.62 12.06 -11.64
CA ASN A 260 -6.46 12.64 -10.59
C ASN A 260 -6.36 11.88 -9.26
N ILE A 261 -6.17 10.55 -9.30
CA ILE A 261 -6.02 9.73 -8.10
C ILE A 261 -4.60 9.81 -7.56
N ILE A 262 -3.59 9.88 -8.43
CA ILE A 262 -2.22 10.22 -8.03
C ILE A 262 -2.18 11.56 -7.29
N GLN A 263 -2.85 12.58 -7.82
CA GLN A 263 -2.97 13.88 -7.14
C GLN A 263 -3.64 13.76 -5.76
N LEU A 264 -4.68 12.91 -5.62
CA LEU A 264 -5.35 12.68 -4.34
C LEU A 264 -4.41 12.14 -3.26
N TYR A 265 -3.52 11.18 -3.59
CA TYR A 265 -2.50 10.71 -2.63
C TYR A 265 -1.62 11.86 -2.12
N HIS A 266 -1.09 12.68 -3.03
CA HIS A 266 -0.23 13.81 -2.68
C HIS A 266 -0.97 14.88 -1.88
N ASP A 267 -2.24 15.09 -2.19
CA ASP A 267 -3.10 16.02 -1.46
C ASP A 267 -3.36 15.55 -0.03
N ILE A 268 -3.65 14.27 0.18
CA ILE A 268 -3.76 13.66 1.51
C ILE A 268 -2.45 13.80 2.27
N LEU A 269 -1.32 13.46 1.66
CA LEU A 269 0.00 13.57 2.30
C LEU A 269 0.32 15.00 2.72
N ARG A 270 0.07 15.99 1.85
CA ARG A 270 0.33 17.40 2.16
C ARG A 270 -0.55 17.90 3.31
N ASP A 271 -1.84 17.64 3.25
CA ASP A 271 -2.77 18.11 4.30
C ASP A 271 -2.54 17.36 5.64
N ALA A 272 -2.14 16.08 5.60
CA ALA A 272 -1.80 15.30 6.79
C ALA A 272 -0.51 15.80 7.46
N ALA A 273 0.48 16.27 6.68
CA ALA A 273 1.68 16.89 7.23
C ALA A 273 1.35 18.18 8.01
N GLU A 274 0.45 19.01 7.49
CA GLU A 274 -0.02 20.23 8.18
C GLU A 274 -0.72 19.90 9.51
N ALA A 275 -1.45 18.79 9.56
CA ALA A 275 -2.13 18.30 10.75
C ALA A 275 -1.26 17.43 11.68
N ARG A 276 -0.01 17.12 11.30
CA ARG A 276 0.88 16.19 12.02
C ARG A 276 0.27 14.80 12.21
N ILE A 277 -0.33 14.27 11.15
CA ILE A 277 -0.96 12.95 11.09
C ILE A 277 -0.11 12.05 10.18
N MET A 278 0.28 10.86 10.66
CA MET A 278 0.96 9.86 9.84
C MET A 278 -0.02 9.17 8.88
N VAL A 279 0.46 8.66 7.76
CA VAL A 279 -0.39 8.07 6.72
C VAL A 279 0.09 6.68 6.35
N ASN A 280 -0.87 5.77 6.22
CA ASN A 280 -0.75 4.46 5.62
C ASN A 280 -1.79 4.36 4.49
N PHE A 281 -1.41 3.87 3.31
CA PHE A 281 -2.34 3.67 2.19
C PHE A 281 -2.61 2.18 1.94
N HIS A 282 -3.88 1.81 1.85
CA HIS A 282 -4.38 0.47 1.48
C HIS A 282 -5.24 0.56 0.23
N GLY A 283 -5.53 -0.59 -0.42
CA GLY A 283 -6.30 -0.62 -1.65
C GLY A 283 -5.73 0.35 -2.69
N CYS A 284 -4.40 0.42 -2.74
CA CYS A 284 -3.66 1.56 -3.24
C CYS A 284 -2.74 1.22 -4.42
N THR A 285 -2.09 2.25 -4.94
CA THR A 285 -1.04 2.09 -5.94
C THR A 285 0.31 1.73 -5.29
N LEU A 286 1.29 1.33 -6.11
CA LEU A 286 2.66 1.04 -5.70
C LEU A 286 3.40 2.27 -5.10
N PRO A 287 4.27 2.09 -4.10
CA PRO A 287 5.22 3.12 -3.68
C PRO A 287 6.13 3.57 -4.82
N ARG A 288 6.34 4.88 -4.94
CA ARG A 288 7.17 5.52 -5.99
C ARG A 288 8.17 6.53 -5.42
N GLY A 289 8.73 6.20 -4.25
CA GLY A 289 9.70 7.03 -3.53
C GLY A 289 9.09 8.20 -2.74
N TRP A 290 7.76 8.25 -2.61
CA TRP A 290 7.04 9.33 -1.91
C TRP A 290 7.45 9.50 -0.45
N SER A 291 7.88 8.43 0.23
CA SER A 291 8.35 8.49 1.63
C SER A 291 9.60 9.36 1.81
N ARG A 292 10.42 9.58 0.78
CA ARG A 292 11.53 10.55 0.83
C ARG A 292 11.00 11.99 0.93
N THR A 293 9.99 12.32 0.13
CA THR A 293 9.35 13.64 0.11
C THR A 293 8.48 13.85 1.35
N TYR A 294 7.74 12.82 1.74
CA TYR A 294 6.74 12.81 2.81
C TYR A 294 7.08 11.72 3.84
N PRO A 295 8.00 11.99 4.79
CA PRO A 295 8.48 11.00 5.75
C PRO A 295 7.41 10.51 6.72
N HIS A 296 6.22 11.15 6.74
CA HIS A 296 5.07 10.70 7.51
C HIS A 296 4.18 9.69 6.77
N LEU A 297 4.45 9.41 5.49
CA LEU A 297 3.97 8.20 4.81
C LEU A 297 4.74 7.00 5.37
N MET A 298 4.13 6.27 6.29
CA MET A 298 4.78 5.18 7.01
C MET A 298 4.93 3.95 6.12
N THR A 299 3.86 3.59 5.43
CA THR A 299 3.80 2.38 4.63
C THR A 299 2.65 2.44 3.64
N MET A 300 2.64 1.50 2.71
CA MET A 300 1.56 1.28 1.76
C MET A 300 1.36 -0.23 1.63
N GLU A 301 0.14 -0.69 1.38
CA GLU A 301 -0.15 -2.10 1.09
C GLU A 301 0.41 -2.48 -0.28
N ALA A 302 -0.36 -2.29 -1.35
CA ALA A 302 0.02 -2.62 -2.73
C ALA A 302 0.69 -4.00 -2.83
N VAL A 303 0.17 -4.96 -2.07
CA VAL A 303 0.64 -6.33 -1.96
C VAL A 303 -0.52 -7.20 -1.52
N ARG A 304 -0.46 -8.48 -1.86
CA ARG A 304 -1.41 -9.46 -1.34
C ARG A 304 -1.02 -9.85 0.10
N GLY A 305 -1.53 -9.10 1.08
CA GLY A 305 -1.21 -9.25 2.50
C GLY A 305 -1.96 -10.39 3.22
N GLU A 306 -1.73 -10.52 4.52
CA GLU A 306 -2.31 -11.61 5.35
C GLU A 306 -3.84 -11.54 5.49
N GLU A 307 -4.47 -10.41 5.18
CA GLU A 307 -5.94 -10.35 5.07
C GLU A 307 -6.51 -11.34 4.05
N CYS A 308 -5.71 -11.81 3.08
CA CYS A 308 -6.13 -12.84 2.14
C CYS A 308 -6.38 -14.21 2.79
N TYR A 309 -5.92 -14.47 4.03
CA TYR A 309 -6.38 -15.63 4.82
C TYR A 309 -7.88 -15.56 5.16
N SER A 310 -8.51 -14.39 5.07
CA SER A 310 -9.97 -14.22 5.18
C SER A 310 -10.70 -14.38 3.84
N PHE A 311 -10.06 -13.97 2.73
CA PHE A 311 -10.78 -13.71 1.48
C PHE A 311 -10.44 -14.65 0.32
N ASP A 312 -9.26 -15.29 0.30
CA ASP A 312 -8.85 -16.17 -0.79
C ASP A 312 -8.31 -17.51 -0.28
N LYS A 313 -9.08 -18.58 -0.54
CA LYS A 313 -8.70 -19.96 -0.22
C LYS A 313 -7.33 -20.37 -0.77
N ARG A 314 -6.88 -19.78 -1.88
CA ARG A 314 -5.57 -20.11 -2.48
C ARG A 314 -4.41 -19.54 -1.68
N PHE A 315 -4.63 -18.49 -0.88
CA PHE A 315 -3.58 -17.80 -0.16
C PHE A 315 -2.80 -18.73 0.76
N THR A 316 -3.47 -19.67 1.42
CA THR A 316 -2.85 -20.76 2.20
C THR A 316 -1.70 -21.45 1.49
N ALA A 317 -1.87 -21.79 0.20
CA ALA A 317 -0.86 -22.50 -0.58
C ALA A 317 0.18 -21.56 -1.22
N GLU A 318 -0.23 -20.33 -1.54
CA GLU A 318 0.59 -19.35 -2.24
C GLU A 318 1.50 -18.54 -1.29
N ALA A 319 1.08 -18.31 -0.05
CA ALA A 319 1.79 -17.46 0.92
C ALA A 319 3.27 -17.81 1.10
N PRO A 320 3.69 -19.09 1.26
CA PRO A 320 5.11 -19.40 1.39
C PRO A 320 5.96 -18.94 0.20
N THR A 321 5.44 -19.08 -1.02
CA THR A 321 6.15 -18.64 -2.23
C THR A 321 6.06 -17.12 -2.40
N HIS A 322 4.91 -16.52 -2.08
CA HIS A 322 4.72 -15.08 -2.13
C HIS A 322 5.72 -14.34 -1.22
N ASN A 323 5.88 -14.81 0.02
CA ASN A 323 6.68 -14.17 1.06
C ASN A 323 8.18 -14.22 0.76
N VAL A 324 8.64 -15.10 -0.13
CA VAL A 324 10.03 -15.18 -0.59
C VAL A 324 10.27 -14.49 -1.93
N ILE A 325 9.24 -13.89 -2.55
CA ILE A 325 9.36 -13.08 -3.77
C ILE A 325 9.29 -11.60 -3.43
N ILE A 326 8.31 -11.19 -2.62
CA ILE A 326 8.02 -9.78 -2.33
C ILE A 326 9.19 -8.99 -1.72
N PRO A 327 10.14 -9.58 -0.94
CA PRO A 327 11.33 -8.84 -0.49
C PRO A 327 12.27 -8.42 -1.63
N PHE A 328 12.25 -9.15 -2.75
CA PHE A 328 13.09 -8.91 -3.93
C PHE A 328 12.35 -8.14 -5.04
N THR A 329 11.07 -7.85 -4.84
CA THR A 329 10.23 -7.12 -5.80
C THR A 329 9.53 -5.93 -5.12
N ARG A 330 8.32 -6.13 -4.61
CA ARG A 330 7.44 -5.10 -4.04
C ARG A 330 8.13 -4.29 -2.93
N ASN A 331 8.87 -4.95 -2.04
CA ASN A 331 9.47 -4.28 -0.88
C ASN A 331 10.74 -3.48 -1.23
N VAL A 332 11.36 -3.75 -2.39
CA VAL A 332 12.54 -3.01 -2.88
C VAL A 332 12.19 -1.55 -3.19
N VAL A 333 10.95 -1.28 -3.63
CA VAL A 333 10.53 0.05 -4.08
C VAL A 333 9.89 0.90 -2.98
N GLY A 334 9.69 0.33 -1.79
CA GLY A 334 9.22 1.05 -0.61
C GLY A 334 8.58 0.13 0.43
N PRO A 335 8.31 0.66 1.65
CA PRO A 335 7.70 -0.11 2.73
C PRO A 335 6.37 -0.76 2.33
N MET A 336 6.07 -1.87 2.98
CA MET A 336 4.95 -2.74 2.65
C MET A 336 4.18 -3.10 3.91
N ASP A 337 2.91 -2.69 3.98
CA ASP A 337 2.03 -3.06 5.08
C ASP A 337 1.45 -4.46 4.85
N TYR A 338 2.28 -5.47 5.02
CA TYR A 338 1.90 -6.88 4.82
C TYR A 338 1.03 -7.44 5.96
N THR A 339 1.04 -6.73 7.10
CA THR A 339 0.33 -7.05 8.35
C THR A 339 0.70 -8.42 8.92
N PRO A 340 2.00 -8.70 9.18
CA PRO A 340 2.50 -10.02 9.54
C PRO A 340 2.17 -10.45 10.98
N VAL A 341 2.66 -11.64 11.35
CA VAL A 341 2.68 -12.20 12.72
C VAL A 341 1.31 -12.79 13.11
N MET A 342 0.67 -13.45 12.15
CA MET A 342 -0.60 -14.15 12.36
C MET A 342 -0.38 -15.61 12.81
N PHE A 343 -0.35 -15.85 14.12
CA PHE A 343 -0.13 -17.21 14.66
C PHE A 343 -1.37 -18.10 14.70
N ALA A 344 -2.56 -17.53 14.54
CA ALA A 344 -3.80 -18.28 14.53
C ALA A 344 -4.35 -18.32 13.11
N ASP A 345 -4.90 -19.48 12.73
CA ASP A 345 -5.67 -19.58 11.49
C ASP A 345 -6.85 -18.61 11.49
N ASN A 346 -7.16 -18.10 10.30
CA ASN A 346 -8.38 -17.34 10.07
C ASN A 346 -9.43 -18.22 9.38
N VAL A 347 -10.22 -17.67 8.45
CA VAL A 347 -11.12 -18.41 7.57
C VAL A 347 -10.36 -19.54 6.83
N TYR A 348 -9.15 -19.26 6.36
CA TYR A 348 -8.26 -20.24 5.75
C TYR A 348 -6.99 -20.45 6.60
N PRO A 349 -6.46 -21.69 6.66
CA PRO A 349 -5.35 -22.03 7.55
C PRO A 349 -4.00 -21.58 7.01
N HIS A 350 -3.00 -21.49 7.87
CA HIS A 350 -1.61 -21.22 7.51
C HIS A 350 -0.87 -22.53 7.16
N LEU A 351 -0.02 -22.47 6.13
CA LEU A 351 1.05 -23.46 5.92
C LEU A 351 2.41 -22.94 6.38
N THR A 352 2.53 -21.63 6.57
CA THR A 352 3.69 -20.98 7.18
C THR A 352 3.78 -21.38 8.66
N THR A 353 5.00 -21.48 9.17
CA THR A 353 5.23 -21.82 10.59
C THR A 353 5.24 -20.57 11.44
N TYR A 354 5.07 -20.69 12.77
CA TYR A 354 5.23 -19.54 13.66
C TYR A 354 6.60 -18.87 13.55
N THR A 355 7.65 -19.64 13.21
CA THR A 355 8.98 -19.09 12.95
C THR A 355 9.02 -18.29 11.65
N HIS A 356 8.28 -18.72 10.62
CA HIS A 356 8.12 -17.94 9.39
C HIS A 356 7.42 -16.63 9.69
N GLU A 357 6.29 -16.67 10.40
CA GLU A 357 5.51 -15.49 10.80
C GLU A 357 6.33 -14.49 11.63
N LEU A 358 7.16 -15.00 12.56
CA LEU A 358 8.09 -14.18 13.34
C LEU A 358 9.23 -13.56 12.51
N ALA A 359 9.56 -14.13 11.35
CA ALA A 359 10.62 -13.63 10.48
C ALA A 359 10.13 -12.55 9.51
N LEU A 360 8.84 -12.51 9.19
CA LEU A 360 8.26 -11.51 8.27
C LEU A 360 8.46 -10.04 8.66
N PRO A 361 8.44 -9.63 9.95
CA PRO A 361 8.69 -8.23 10.32
C PRO A 361 10.17 -7.82 10.29
N VAL A 362 11.11 -8.69 9.88
CA VAL A 362 12.58 -8.45 9.89
C VAL A 362 13.09 -7.98 8.53
#